data_AF-A0A3C0ZZE8-F1
#
_entry.id   AF-A0A3C0ZZE8-F1
#
_cell.length_a   1.000
_cell.length_b   1.000
_cell.length_c   1.000
_cell.angle_alpha   90.00
_cell.angle_beta   90.00
_cell.angle_gamma   90.00
#
_symmetry.space_group_name_H-M   'P 1'
#
loop_
_entity.id
_entity.type
_entity.pdbx_description
1 polymer ?
#
loop_
_entity_poly.entity_id
_entity_poly.type
_entity_poly.pdbx_seq_one_letter_code
_entity_poly.pdbx_strand_id
1 'polypeptide(L)'
;MGKSEKVVVAMSGGVDSSMAATLLKEEGYEVIGVMMRLWAPEGVTNRCCSPEAAEDARRVCQMLGIPFYLLNFEEEFKRYVVDYFEREYAQGRTPNPCLECNRHLKFGLLLRKALA
;
A
#
# COMPACT_ATOMS: atom_id res chain seq x y z
N MET A 1 -20.97 1.70 -24.71
CA MET A 1 -20.38 1.00 -23.54
C MET A 1 -20.16 2.02 -22.45
N GLY A 2 -20.67 1.77 -21.24
CA GLY A 2 -20.46 2.66 -20.08
C GLY A 2 -18.96 2.78 -19.76
N LYS A 3 -18.56 3.92 -19.17
CA LYS A 3 -17.19 4.14 -18.67
C LYS A 3 -16.79 2.93 -17.81
N SER A 4 -15.68 2.28 -18.16
CA SER A 4 -15.05 1.32 -17.27
C SER A 4 -14.68 2.06 -15.97
N GLU A 5 -15.15 1.56 -14.83
CA GLU A 5 -14.85 2.17 -13.54
C GLU A 5 -13.36 2.02 -13.24
N LYS A 6 -12.74 3.08 -12.69
CA LYS A 6 -11.32 3.05 -12.33
C LYS A 6 -11.14 2.47 -10.95
N VAL A 7 -10.22 1.52 -10.81
CA VAL A 7 -9.92 0.88 -9.54
C VAL A 7 -8.42 1.00 -9.24
N VAL A 8 -8.11 1.60 -8.09
CA VAL A 8 -6.75 1.67 -7.57
C VAL A 8 -6.53 0.49 -6.62
N VAL A 9 -5.57 -0.38 -6.95
CA VAL A 9 -5.21 -1.54 -6.14
C VAL A 9 -3.92 -1.27 -5.40
N ALA A 10 -3.95 -1.38 -4.07
CA ALA A 10 -2.75 -1.33 -3.24
C ALA A 10 -1.94 -2.63 -3.43
N MET A 11 -0.88 -2.55 -4.24
CA MET A 11 0.02 -3.65 -4.57
C MET A 11 1.12 -3.77 -3.51
N SER A 12 1.08 -4.82 -2.70
CA SER A 12 2.12 -5.08 -1.67
C SER A 12 3.32 -5.87 -2.20
N GLY A 13 3.26 -6.35 -3.44
CA GLY A 13 4.17 -7.36 -3.98
C GLY A 13 3.78 -8.79 -3.61
N GLY A 14 2.74 -8.98 -2.79
CA GLY A 14 2.21 -10.29 -2.42
C GLY A 14 1.25 -10.89 -3.44
N VAL A 15 0.97 -12.18 -3.29
CA VAL A 15 0.04 -12.94 -4.15
C VAL A 15 -1.39 -12.41 -4.07
N ASP A 16 -1.87 -12.00 -2.90
CA ASP A 16 -3.25 -11.57 -2.70
C ASP A 16 -3.57 -10.30 -3.50
N SER A 17 -2.72 -9.27 -3.40
CA SER A 17 -2.90 -8.04 -4.17
C SER A 17 -2.72 -8.26 -5.67
N SER A 18 -1.86 -9.21 -6.04
CA SER A 18 -1.63 -9.57 -7.44
C SER A 18 -2.88 -10.23 -8.04
N MET A 19 -3.46 -11.21 -7.36
CA MET A 19 -4.70 -11.86 -7.81
C MET A 19 -5.87 -10.88 -7.81
N ALA A 20 -5.98 -9.99 -6.82
CA ALA A 20 -7.01 -8.96 -6.80
C ALA A 20 -6.93 -8.05 -8.06
N ALA A 21 -5.73 -7.60 -8.42
CA ALA A 21 -5.54 -6.81 -9.64
C ALA A 21 -5.87 -7.59 -10.93
N THR A 22 -5.49 -8.87 -10.99
CA THR A 22 -5.82 -9.76 -12.12
C THR A 22 -7.32 -9.91 -12.29
N LEU A 23 -8.05 -10.26 -11.22
CA LEU A 23 -9.49 -10.47 -11.27
C LEU A 23 -10.23 -9.21 -11.72
N LEU A 24 -9.89 -8.04 -11.18
CA LEU A 24 -10.47 -6.76 -11.59
C LEU A 24 -10.16 -6.44 -13.07
N LYS A 25 -8.97 -6.80 -13.56
CA LYS A 25 -8.61 -6.62 -14.96
C LYS A 25 -9.43 -7.53 -15.87
N GLU A 26 -9.62 -8.80 -15.48
CA GLU A 26 -10.44 -9.78 -16.21
C GLU A 26 -11.93 -9.38 -16.24
N GLU A 27 -12.44 -8.76 -15.17
CA GLU A 27 -13.79 -8.19 -15.10
C GLU A 27 -13.96 -6.91 -15.94
N GLY A 28 -12.88 -6.35 -16.50
CA GLY A 28 -12.93 -5.22 -17.42
C GLY A 28 -12.80 -3.83 -16.79
N TYR A 29 -12.34 -3.74 -15.53
CA TYR A 29 -12.05 -2.46 -14.87
C TYR A 29 -10.78 -1.79 -15.41
N GLU A 30 -10.71 -0.47 -15.31
CA GLU A 30 -9.47 0.31 -15.52
C GLU A 30 -8.64 0.26 -14.24
N VAL A 31 -7.80 -0.77 -14.12
CA VAL A 31 -6.99 -1.03 -12.94
C VAL A 31 -5.70 -0.22 -12.95
N ILE A 32 -5.35 0.38 -11.81
CA ILE A 32 -4.08 1.06 -11.55
C ILE A 32 -3.46 0.43 -10.30
N GLY A 33 -2.24 -0.08 -10.42
CA GLY A 33 -1.47 -0.59 -9.28
C GLY A 33 -0.74 0.54 -8.56
N VAL A 34 -0.79 0.55 -7.23
CA VAL A 34 -0.03 1.50 -6.42
C VAL A 34 0.64 0.81 -5.25
N MET A 35 1.88 1.20 -4.95
CA MET A 35 2.58 0.77 -3.74
C MET A 35 2.85 1.95 -2.84
N MET A 36 2.74 1.74 -1.53
CA MET A 36 3.10 2.76 -0.53
C MET A 36 4.51 2.48 -0.03
N ARG A 37 5.39 3.46 -0.17
CA ARG A 37 6.68 3.49 0.53
C ARG A 37 6.45 4.00 1.95
N LEU A 38 6.81 3.18 2.92
CA LEU A 38 6.59 3.38 4.34
C LEU A 38 7.93 3.57 5.05
N TRP A 39 7.89 4.25 6.18
CA TRP A 39 9.11 4.62 6.90
C TRP A 39 9.90 3.41 7.37
N ALA A 40 11.22 3.55 7.34
CA ALA A 40 12.18 2.66 7.97
C ALA A 40 13.30 3.48 8.64
N PRO A 41 13.92 2.97 9.72
CA PRO A 41 15.15 3.54 10.24
C PRO A 41 16.27 3.52 9.17
N GLU A 42 17.25 4.41 9.30
CA GLU A 42 18.42 4.42 8.42
C GLU A 42 19.15 3.07 8.45
N GLY A 43 19.51 2.55 7.27
CA GLY A 43 20.17 1.25 7.12
C GLY A 43 19.26 0.04 7.33
N VAL A 44 17.96 0.23 7.57
CA VAL A 44 16.97 -0.85 7.74
C VAL A 44 15.95 -0.81 6.61
N THR A 45 15.67 -1.97 6.02
CA THR A 45 14.61 -2.09 5.01
C THR A 45 13.28 -2.44 5.69
N ASN A 46 12.25 -1.63 5.45
CA ASN A 46 10.89 -1.98 5.87
C ASN A 46 10.35 -3.13 5.00
N ARG A 47 10.03 -4.26 5.63
CA ARG A 47 9.53 -5.47 4.93
C ARG A 47 8.18 -5.24 4.24
N CYS A 48 7.36 -4.31 4.72
CA CYS A 48 6.10 -3.96 4.09
C CYS A 48 6.27 -3.14 2.80
N CYS A 49 7.49 -2.63 2.53
CA CYS A 49 7.78 -1.89 1.32
C CYS A 49 9.25 -2.02 0.85
N SER A 50 9.78 -3.24 0.83
CA SER A 50 11.17 -3.47 0.41
C SER A 50 11.36 -3.16 -1.09
N PRO A 51 12.59 -2.85 -1.52
CA PRO A 51 12.89 -2.72 -2.94
C PRO A 51 12.51 -3.96 -3.74
N GLU A 52 12.68 -5.18 -3.19
CA GLU A 52 12.25 -6.41 -3.87
C GLU A 52 10.72 -6.48 -3.99
N ALA A 53 9.98 -6.13 -2.94
CA ALA A 53 8.52 -6.11 -2.99
C ALA A 53 7.99 -5.09 -4.00
N ALA A 54 8.65 -3.92 -4.13
CA ALA A 54 8.33 -2.93 -5.14
C ALA A 54 8.63 -3.41 -6.56
N GLU A 55 9.73 -4.14 -6.73
CA GLU A 55 10.07 -4.77 -7.99
C GLU A 55 9.04 -5.83 -8.40
N ASP A 56 8.63 -6.68 -7.47
CA ASP A 56 7.64 -7.73 -7.73
C ASP A 56 6.26 -7.13 -8.04
N ALA A 57 5.82 -6.12 -7.29
CA ALA A 57 4.59 -5.39 -7.58
C ALA A 57 4.62 -4.76 -8.99
N ARG A 58 5.75 -4.14 -9.35
CA ARG A 58 5.96 -3.55 -10.68
C ARG A 58 5.94 -4.62 -11.78
N ARG A 59 6.60 -5.76 -11.58
CA ARG A 59 6.62 -6.87 -12.54
C ARG A 59 5.22 -7.41 -12.80
N VAL A 60 4.43 -7.63 -11.73
CA VAL A 60 3.03 -8.07 -11.86
C VAL A 60 2.21 -7.05 -12.66
N CYS A 61 2.32 -5.76 -12.33
CA CYS A 61 1.61 -4.72 -13.08
C CYS A 61 2.00 -4.68 -14.57
N GLN A 62 3.29 -4.88 -14.88
CA GLN A 62 3.77 -4.99 -16.26
C GLN A 62 3.18 -6.21 -16.99
N MET A 63 3.14 -7.38 -16.33
CA MET A 63 2.52 -8.58 -16.90
C MET A 63 1.03 -8.40 -17.20
N LEU A 64 0.32 -7.66 -16.34
CA LEU A 64 -1.11 -7.35 -16.51
C LEU A 64 -1.37 -6.17 -17.48
N GLY A 65 -0.32 -5.48 -17.93
CA GLY A 65 -0.43 -4.28 -18.77
C GLY A 65 -1.17 -3.13 -18.08
N ILE A 66 -0.98 -2.97 -16.76
CA ILE A 66 -1.60 -1.89 -15.95
C ILE A 66 -0.55 -0.89 -15.47
N PRO A 67 -0.90 0.40 -15.30
CA PRO A 67 0.01 1.39 -14.73
C PRO A 67 0.41 1.06 -13.29
N PHE A 68 1.63 1.42 -12.90
CA PHE A 68 2.16 1.24 -11.55
C PHE A 68 2.76 2.55 -11.02
N TYR A 69 2.39 2.93 -9.79
CA TYR A 69 2.93 4.10 -9.11
C TYR A 69 3.41 3.78 -7.71
N LEU A 70 4.41 4.52 -7.25
CA LEU A 70 4.92 4.45 -5.88
C LEU A 70 4.62 5.76 -5.16
N LEU A 71 3.87 5.66 -4.06
CA LEU A 71 3.46 6.79 -3.23
C LEU A 71 4.31 6.81 -1.97
N ASN A 72 4.93 7.94 -1.66
CA ASN A 72 5.66 8.11 -0.41
C ASN A 72 4.70 8.50 0.73
N PHE A 73 4.62 7.65 1.76
CA PHE A 73 3.91 7.91 3.03
C PHE A 73 4.82 7.65 4.23
N GLU A 74 6.13 7.86 4.11
CA GLU A 74 7.11 7.63 5.18
C GLU A 74 6.76 8.47 6.42
N GLU A 75 6.56 9.78 6.25
CA GLU A 75 6.26 10.69 7.36
C GLU A 75 4.96 10.32 8.09
N GLU A 76 3.89 10.04 7.34
CA GLU A 76 2.59 9.68 7.92
C GLU A 76 2.62 8.29 8.56
N PHE A 77 3.34 7.34 7.98
CA PHE A 77 3.51 6.02 8.59
C PHE A 77 4.29 6.12 9.91
N LYS A 78 5.38 6.90 9.96
CA LYS A 78 6.11 7.13 11.20
C LYS A 78 5.18 7.72 12.26
N ARG A 79 4.50 8.83 11.93
CA ARG A 79 3.65 9.55 12.88
C ARG A 79 2.47 8.73 13.40
N TYR A 80 1.71 8.08 12.51
CA TYR A 80 0.46 7.44 12.87
C TYR A 80 0.63 5.99 13.34
N VAL A 81 1.71 5.31 12.93
CA VAL A 81 1.91 3.89 13.23
C VAL A 81 3.09 3.68 14.16
N VAL A 82 4.27 4.18 13.81
CA VAL A 82 5.51 3.92 14.59
C VAL A 82 5.50 4.67 15.92
N ASP A 83 5.30 5.99 15.91
CA ASP A 83 5.30 6.81 17.12
C ASP A 83 4.15 6.44 18.07
N TYR A 84 3.02 5.97 17.51
CA TYR A 84 1.93 5.37 18.28
C TYR A 84 2.40 4.06 18.94
N PHE A 85 2.96 3.13 18.16
CA PHE A 85 3.42 1.85 18.64
C PHE A 85 4.45 2.00 19.77
N GLU A 86 5.48 2.82 19.57
CA GLU A 86 6.52 3.08 20.56
C GLU A 86 5.96 3.67 21.86
N ARG A 87 5.07 4.68 21.75
CA ARG A 87 4.45 5.33 22.92
C ARG A 87 3.58 4.36 23.73
N GLU A 88 2.79 3.53 23.08
CA GLU A 88 1.92 2.56 23.77
C GLU A 88 2.73 1.48 24.47
N TYR A 89 3.80 0.98 23.83
CA TYR A 89 4.74 0.05 24.45
C TYR A 89 5.47 0.67 25.65
N ALA A 90 5.89 1.93 25.55
CA ALA A 90 6.51 2.65 26.67
C ALA A 90 5.58 2.79 27.89
N GLN A 91 4.26 2.66 27.70
CA GLN A 91 3.25 2.67 28.75
C GLN A 91 2.83 1.26 29.20
N GLY A 92 3.54 0.22 28.79
CA GLY A 92 3.27 -1.17 29.17
C GLY A 92 2.03 -1.78 28.50
N ARG A 93 1.56 -1.21 27.38
CA ARG A 93 0.44 -1.75 26.61
C ARG A 93 0.92 -2.53 25.40
N THR A 94 0.03 -3.35 24.83
CA THR A 94 0.26 -4.11 23.59
C THR A 94 -0.56 -3.51 22.46
N PRO A 95 -0.05 -2.49 21.73
CA PRO A 95 -0.76 -1.83 20.64
C PRO A 95 -0.89 -2.72 19.40
N ASN A 96 -1.91 -2.46 18.59
CA ASN A 96 -2.07 -3.03 17.25
C ASN A 96 -1.73 -1.98 16.17
N PRO A 97 -0.51 -2.00 15.60
CA PRO A 97 -0.10 -1.02 14.58
C PRO A 97 -0.81 -1.24 13.24
N CYS A 98 -1.26 -2.46 12.93
CA CYS A 98 -1.95 -2.78 11.68
C CYS A 98 -3.32 -2.09 11.61
N LEU A 99 -4.01 -1.97 12.74
CA LEU A 99 -5.28 -1.25 12.84
C LEU A 99 -5.09 0.24 12.48
N GLU A 100 -4.06 0.87 13.05
CA GLU A 100 -3.73 2.26 12.77
C GLU A 100 -3.26 2.48 11.34
N CYS A 101 -2.50 1.52 10.78
CA CYS A 101 -2.09 1.56 9.39
C CYS A 101 -3.29 1.52 8.42
N ASN A 102 -4.24 0.62 8.68
CA ASN A 102 -5.46 0.55 7.88
C ASN A 102 -6.29 1.85 8.01
N ARG A 103 -6.46 2.36 9.23
CA ARG A 103 -7.26 3.55 9.54
C ARG A 103 -6.70 4.81 8.88
N HIS A 104 -5.40 5.07 9.01
CA HIS A 104 -4.80 6.34 8.58
C HIS A 104 -4.20 6.28 7.18
N LEU A 105 -3.53 5.18 6.82
CA LEU A 105 -2.83 5.06 5.54
C LEU A 105 -3.74 4.42 4.49
N LYS A 106 -4.09 3.14 4.63
CA LYS A 106 -4.73 2.36 3.54
C LYS A 106 -6.11 2.88 3.15
N PHE A 107 -6.98 3.09 4.12
CA PHE A 107 -8.34 3.58 3.88
C PHE A 107 -8.49 5.08 4.14
N GLY A 108 -7.42 5.74 4.60
CA GLY A 108 -7.37 7.19 4.80
C GLY A 108 -6.66 7.90 3.65
N LEU A 109 -5.34 8.02 3.76
CA LEU A 109 -4.51 8.78 2.82
C LEU A 109 -4.53 8.22 1.41
N LEU A 110 -4.41 6.90 1.26
CA LEU A 110 -4.43 6.27 -0.06
C LEU A 110 -5.78 6.49 -0.75
N LEU A 111 -6.90 6.32 -0.04
CA LEU A 111 -8.23 6.60 -0.59
C LEU A 111 -8.35 8.06 -1.04
N ARG A 112 -7.90 9.03 -0.23
CA ARG A 112 -7.90 10.45 -0.63
C ARG A 112 -7.04 10.70 -1.86
N LYS A 113 -5.88 10.06 -1.98
CA LYS A 113 -5.01 10.17 -3.17
C LYS A 113 -5.62 9.52 -4.40
N ALA A 114 -6.36 8.42 -4.24
CA ALA A 114 -7.02 7.73 -5.34
C ALA A 114 -8.23 8.51 -5.91
N LEU A 115 -8.86 9.35 -5.07
CA LEU A 115 -10.03 10.16 -5.45
C LEU A 115 -9.69 11.57 -5.96
N ALA A 116 -8.44 12.00 -5.84
CA ALA A 116 -7.97 13.34 -6.23
C ALA A 116 -7.65 13.40 -7.73
#